data_AF-A0AAU0KMZ4-F1
#
_entry.id   AF-A0AAU0KMZ4-F1
#
_cell.length_a   1.000
_cell.length_b   1.000
_cell.length_c   1.000
_cell.angle_alpha   90.00
_cell.angle_beta   90.00
_cell.angle_gamma   90.00
#
_symmetry.space_group_name_H-M   'P 1'
#
loop_
_entity.id
_entity.type
_entity.pdbx_description
1 polymer ?
#
loop_
_entity_poly.entity_id
_entity_poly.type
_entity_poly.pdbx_seq_one_letter_code
_entity_poly.pdbx_strand_id
1 'polypeptide(L)' 'MKYKVLITPVAPSIDTHPNFSGVLANYEVDANSESEARDVAFDRFCQENPFRSHRRDDFIINVS' A
#
# COMPACT_ATOMS: atom_id res chain seq x y z
N MET A 1 -9.88 14.15 6.89
CA MET A 1 -9.61 13.18 7.97
C MET A 1 -8.29 12.51 7.64
N LYS A 2 -7.43 12.29 8.64
CA LYS A 2 -6.17 11.58 8.42
C LYS A 2 -6.40 10.08 8.53
N TYR A 3 -6.02 9.37 7.50
CA TYR A 3 -6.06 7.92 7.40
C TYR A 3 -4.64 7.39 7.29
N LYS A 4 -4.38 6.28 7.98
CA LYS A 4 -3.14 5.52 7.80
C LYS A 4 -3.41 4.39 6.80
N VAL A 5 -2.60 4.34 5.75
CA VAL A 5 -2.74 3.37 4.67
C VAL A 5 -1.50 2.50 4.57
N LEU A 6 -1.66 1.19 4.73
CA LEU A 6 -0.61 0.18 4.62
C LEU A 6 -0.81 -0.64 3.35
N ILE A 7 0.23 -0.73 2.53
CA ILE A 7 0.25 -1.50 1.28
C ILE A 7 1.22 -2.67 1.44
N THR A 8 0.72 -3.88 1.27
CA THR A 8 1.49 -5.13 1.26
C THR A 8 1.17 -5.93 -0.02
N PRO A 9 2.04 -6.83 -0.50
CA PRO A 9 1.71 -7.65 -1.66
C PRO A 9 0.73 -8.77 -1.27
N VAL A 10 -0.17 -9.16 -2.18
CA VAL A 10 -1.11 -10.29 -1.96
C VAL A 10 -0.37 -11.61 -1.81
N ALA A 11 0.64 -11.85 -2.67
CA ALA A 11 1.55 -12.95 -2.47
C ALA A 11 2.69 -12.49 -1.56
N PRO A 12 2.96 -13.17 -0.42
CA PRO A 12 4.19 -12.92 0.29
C PRO A 12 5.32 -13.19 -0.68
N SER A 13 6.14 -12.17 -0.99
CA SER A 13 7.46 -12.45 -1.52
C SER A 13 8.07 -13.45 -0.54
N ILE A 14 8.41 -14.65 -1.00
CA ILE A 14 9.05 -15.70 -0.20
C ILE A 14 10.47 -15.23 0.08
N ASP A 15 10.57 -14.14 0.84
CA ASP A 15 11.80 -13.55 1.27
C ASP A 15 11.93 -13.98 2.72
N THR A 16 12.52 -15.15 2.91
CA THR A 16 12.67 -15.86 4.19
C THR A 16 13.68 -15.20 5.12
N HIS A 17 13.87 -13.88 5.01
CA HIS A 17 14.69 -13.14 5.94
C HIS A 17 13.90 -12.92 7.24
N PRO A 18 14.50 -13.24 8.41
CA PRO A 18 13.88 -12.91 9.68
C PRO A 18 13.73 -11.37 9.75
N ASN A 19 12.50 -10.90 10.00
CA ASN A 19 12.08 -9.48 10.06
C ASN A 19 11.60 -8.83 8.75
N PHE A 20 11.33 -9.59 7.68
CA PHE A 20 10.61 -9.02 6.54
C PHE A 20 9.14 -8.77 6.92
N SER A 21 8.77 -7.50 7.12
CA SER A 21 7.38 -7.14 7.49
C SER A 21 6.38 -7.36 6.36
N GLY A 22 6.86 -7.55 5.12
CA GLY A 22 6.00 -7.60 3.93
C GLY A 22 5.35 -6.27 3.57
N VAL A 23 5.63 -5.19 4.31
CA VAL A 23 5.07 -3.87 4.05
C VAL A 23 5.88 -3.18 2.95
N LEU A 24 5.22 -2.87 1.84
CA LEU A 24 5.82 -2.14 0.72
C LEU A 24 5.75 -0.63 0.92
N ALA A 25 4.65 -0.15 1.52
CA ALA A 25 4.49 1.26 1.83
C ALA A 25 3.56 1.49 3.02
N ASN A 26 3.76 2.62 3.70
CA ASN A 26 2.98 3.10 4.82
C ASN A 26 2.79 4.61 4.67
N TYR A 27 1.58 5.05 4.36
CA TYR A 27 1.24 6.45 4.12
C TYR A 27 0.30 6.98 5.19
N GLU A 28 0.43 8.27 5.48
CA GLU A 28 -0.63 9.05 6.12
C GLU A 28 -1.23 9.96 5.04
N VAL A 29 -2.54 9.83 4.83
CA VAL A 29 -3.27 10.54 3.77
C VAL A 29 -4.42 11.31 4.39
N ASP A 30 -4.52 12.60 4.05
CA ASP A 30 -5.71 13.40 4.34
C ASP A 30 -6.75 13.17 3.23
N ALA A 31 -7.89 12.57 3.59
CA ALA A 31 -9.00 12.29 2.67
C ALA A 31 -10.36 12.49 3.35
N ASN A 32 -11.44 12.49 2.57
CA ASN A 32 -12.81 12.61 3.08
C ASN A 32 -13.44 11.24 3.38
N SER A 33 -12.85 10.15 2.91
CA SER A 33 -13.31 8.78 3.16
C SER A 33 -12.16 7.77 3.10
N GLU A 34 -12.38 6.57 3.66
CA GLU A 34 -11.42 5.47 3.58
C GLU A 34 -11.14 5.03 2.13
N SER A 35 -12.18 5.02 1.28
CA SER A 35 -12.02 4.65 -0.14
C SER A 35 -11.12 5.65 -0.87
N GLU A 36 -11.35 6.94 -0.65
CA GLU A 36 -10.52 8.01 -1.22
C GLU A 36 -9.09 7.93 -0.69
N ALA A 37 -8.89 7.71 0.61
CA ALA A 37 -7.57 7.51 1.20
C ALA A 37 -6.83 6.35 0.55
N ARG A 38 -7.56 5.25 0.28
CA ARG A 38 -7.03 4.05 -0.39
C ARG A 38 -6.60 4.33 -1.82
N ASP A 39 -7.37 5.13 -2.56
CA ASP A 39 -7.07 5.46 -3.96
C ASP A 39 -5.84 6.37 -4.02
N VAL A 40 -5.82 7.45 -3.23
CA VAL A 40 -4.72 8.42 -3.18
C VAL A 40 -3.40 7.76 -2.75
N ALA A 41 -3.45 6.89 -1.73
CA ALA A 41 -2.28 6.15 -1.27
C ALA A 41 -1.74 5.20 -2.36
N PHE A 42 -2.64 4.56 -3.11
CA PHE A 42 -2.24 3.63 -4.17
C PHE A 42 -1.64 4.34 -5.38
N ASP A 43 -2.22 5.46 -5.80
CA ASP A 43 -1.66 6.27 -6.89
C ASP A 43 -0.26 6.78 -6.53
N ARG A 44 -0.09 7.26 -5.30
CA ARG A 44 1.22 7.68 -4.80
C ARG A 44 2.23 6.52 -4.78
N PHE A 45 1.80 5.35 -4.32
CA PHE A 45 2.63 4.15 -4.33
C PHE A 45 3.11 3.78 -5.74
N CYS A 46 2.22 3.84 -6.73
CA CYS A 46 2.53 3.58 -8.13
C CYS A 46 3.57 4.58 -8.67
N GLN A 47 3.41 5.87 -8.35
CA GLN A 47 4.35 6.92 -8.76
C GLN A 47 5.74 6.74 -8.14
N GLU A 48 5.81 6.35 -6.86
CA GLU A 48 7.07 6.12 -6.14
C GLU A 48 7.72 4.78 -6.55
N ASN A 49 6.95 3.82 -7.06
CA ASN A 49 7.41 2.48 -7.42
C ASN A 49 7.04 2.11 -8.88
N PRO A 50 7.60 2.81 -9.89
CA PRO A 50 7.25 2.59 -11.30
C PRO A 50 7.61 1.19 -11.83
N PHE A 51 8.48 0.46 -11.11
CA PHE A 51 8.88 -0.91 -11.45
C PHE A 51 7.94 -1.98 -10.88
N ARG A 52 6.97 -1.61 -10.05
CA ARG A 52 5.99 -2.54 -9.46
C ARG A 52 4.73 -2.60 -10.30
N SER A 53 3.90 -3.61 -10.03
CA SER A 53 2.60 -3.70 -10.66
C SER A 53 1.76 -2.46 -10.34
N HIS A 54 1.07 -1.94 -11.34
CA HIS A 54 0.04 -0.91 -11.18
C HIS A 54 -1.36 -1.53 -10.97
N ARG A 55 -1.48 -2.86 -10.93
CA ARG A 55 -2.75 -3.54 -10.67
C ARG A 55 -2.99 -3.58 -9.17
N ARG A 56 -4.09 -2.96 -8.74
CA ARG A 56 -4.47 -2.89 -7.33
C ARG A 56 -4.66 -4.27 -6.69
N ASP A 57 -5.17 -5.24 -7.46
CA ASP A 57 -5.45 -6.60 -7.00
C ASP A 57 -4.18 -7.39 -6.61
N ASP A 58 -2.99 -6.92 -6.99
CA ASP A 58 -1.73 -7.53 -6.59
C ASP A 58 -1.31 -7.11 -5.16
N PHE A 59 -2.07 -6.19 -4.54
CA PHE A 59 -1.78 -5.61 -3.24
C PHE A 59 -2.95 -5.67 -2.27
N ILE A 60 -2.63 -5.85 -0.99
CA ILE A 60 -3.55 -5.65 0.12
C ILE A 60 -3.35 -4.22 0.62
N ILE A 61 -4.43 -3.44 0.61
CA ILE A 61 -4.42 -2.04 1.04
C ILE A 61 -5.35 -1.86 2.23
N ASN A 62 -4.74 -1.81 3.41
CA ASN A 62 -5.45 -1.60 4.67
C ASN A 62 -5.49 -0.11 5.01
N VAL A 63 -6.67 0.37 5.39
CA VAL A 63 -6.90 1.75 5.82
C VAL A 63 -7.38 1.72 7.26
N SER A 64 -6.85 2.59 8.11
CA SER A 64 -7.18 2.71 9.53
C SER A 64 -7.18 4.16 10.00
#